data_AF-A0A2H9NEF9-F1
#
_entry.id   AF-A0A2H9NEF9-F1
#
_cell.length_a   1.000
_cell.length_b   1.000
_cell.length_c   1.000
_cell.angle_alpha   90.00
_cell.angle_beta   90.00
_cell.angle_gamma   90.00
#
_symmetry.space_group_name_H-M   'P 1'
#
loop_
_entity.id
_entity.type
_entity.pdbx_description
1 polymer ?
#
loop_
_entity_poly.entity_id
_entity_poly.type
_entity_poly.pdbx_seq_one_letter_code
_entity_poly.pdbx_strand_id
1 'polypeptide(L)' 'MCNKWLNKISILVIGLSFLVGLYFYPKMPDRMASHWNIRNEIDGYMPKLWGLFLMPVLSLGMYGLFLFIPKIDPLKEN' A
#
# COMPACT_ATOMS: atom_id res chain seq x y z
N MET A 1 -19.45 -0.51 -11.07
CA MET A 1 -18.72 -0.25 -12.36
C MET A 1 -17.39 -1.02 -12.51
N CYS A 2 -17.26 -1.93 -13.49
CA CYS A 2 -16.00 -2.68 -13.77
C CYS A 2 -15.21 -2.00 -14.91
N ASN A 3 -14.42 -0.96 -14.60
CA ASN A 3 -13.46 -0.43 -15.56
C ASN A 3 -12.22 -1.36 -15.59
N LYS A 4 -12.22 -2.29 -16.55
CA LYS A 4 -11.13 -3.27 -16.73
C LYS A 4 -9.74 -2.62 -16.84
N TRP A 5 -9.66 -1.39 -17.33
CA TRP A 5 -8.39 -0.66 -17.40
C TRP A 5 -7.90 -0.19 -16.03
N LEU A 6 -8.78 0.40 -15.22
CA LEU A 6 -8.42 0.83 -13.87
C LEU A 6 -7.96 -0.36 -13.02
N ASN A 7 -8.65 -1.50 -13.10
CA ASN A 7 -8.25 -2.71 -12.38
C ASN A 7 -6.85 -3.20 -12.77
N LYS A 8 -6.53 -3.20 -14.08
CA LYS A 8 -5.20 -3.56 -14.57
C LYS A 8 -4.12 -2.59 -14.08
N ILE A 9 -4.42 -1.29 -14.11
CA ILE A 9 -3.50 -0.25 -13.63
C ILE A 9 -3.27 -0.40 -12.11
N SER A 10 -4.32 -0.59 -11.32
CA SER A 10 -4.20 -0.81 -9.87
C SER A 10 -3.33 -2.03 -9.55
N ILE A 11 -3.57 -3.17 -10.21
CA ILE A 11 -2.76 -4.37 -10.03
C ILE A 11 -1.30 -4.13 -10.43
N LEU A 12 -1.07 -3.43 -11.55
CA LEU A 12 0.28 -3.10 -12.01
C LEU A 12 1.01 -2.22 -10.99
N VAL A 13 0.37 -1.17 -10.49
CA VAL A 13 0.97 -0.24 -9.50
C VAL A 13 1.26 -0.96 -8.19
N ILE A 14 0.31 -1.77 -7.69
CA ILE A 14 0.51 -2.58 -6.48
C ILE A 14 1.68 -3.54 -6.68
N GLY A 15 1.70 -4.30 -7.79
CA GLY A 15 2.80 -5.21 -8.11
C GLY A 15 4.16 -4.51 -8.19
N LEU A 16 4.23 -3.37 -8.89
CA LEU A 16 5.45 -2.56 -8.98
C LEU A 16 5.92 -2.07 -7.61
N SER A 17 5.01 -1.64 -6.73
CA SER A 17 5.38 -1.21 -5.38
C SER A 17 6.01 -2.34 -4.54
N PHE A 18 5.51 -3.58 -4.66
CA PHE A 18 6.14 -4.74 -4.05
C PHE A 18 7.51 -5.04 -4.66
N LEU A 19 7.66 -4.95 -5.99
CA LEU A 19 8.93 -5.18 -6.68
C LEU A 19 9.99 -4.16 -6.25
N VAL A 20 9.62 -2.89 -6.14
CA VAL A 20 10.50 -1.83 -5.61
C VAL A 20 10.89 -2.14 -4.17
N GLY A 21 9.93 -2.49 -3.32
CA GLY A 21 10.20 -2.88 -1.93
C GLY A 21 11.19 -4.05 -1.83
N LEU A 22 10.99 -5.11 -2.62
CA LEU A 22 11.88 -6.28 -2.66
C LEU A 22 13.28 -5.93 -3.17
N TYR A 23 13.37 -5.13 -4.24
CA TYR A 23 14.66 -4.72 -4.83
C TYR A 23 15.51 -3.89 -3.86
N PHE A 24 14.86 -2.99 -3.09
CA PHE A 24 15.56 -2.15 -2.12
C PHE A 24 15.69 -2.78 -0.73
N TYR A 25 14.95 -3.84 -0.40
CA TYR A 25 14.98 -4.50 0.91
C TYR A 25 16.39 -4.74 1.49
N PRO A 26 17.37 -5.31 0.73
CA PRO A 26 18.72 -5.53 1.28
C PRO A 26 19.54 -4.24 1.43
N LYS A 27 19.14 -3.14 0.77
CA LYS A 27 19.84 -1.85 0.78
C LYS A 27 19.33 -0.91 1.87
N MET A 28 18.19 -1.20 2.48
CA MET A 28 17.56 -0.35 3.49
C MET A 28 18.08 -0.66 4.90
N PRO A 29 18.22 0.38 5.76
CA PRO A 29 18.60 0.18 7.15
C PRO A 29 17.52 -0.59 7.91
N ASP A 30 17.88 -1.33 8.96
CA ASP A 30 16.92 -2.13 9.73
C ASP A 30 15.81 -1.31 10.38
N ARG A 31 16.08 -0.03 10.68
CA ARG A 31 15.10 0.94 11.17
C ARG A 31 14.96 2.08 10.17
N MET A 32 13.72 2.34 9.75
CA MET A 32 13.38 3.42 8.83
C MET A 32 12.57 4.49 9.58
N ALA A 33 12.84 5.76 9.30
CA ALA A 33 12.08 6.88 9.85
C ALA A 33 10.62 6.79 9.37
N SER A 34 9.67 6.96 10.28
CA SER A 34 8.25 6.81 10.00
C SER A 34 7.39 7.99 10.44
N HIS A 35 7.94 8.85 11.31
CA HIS A 35 7.23 10.00 11.83
C HIS A 35 8.22 11.13 12.09
N TRP A 36 7.76 12.35 11.84
CA TRP A 36 8.48 13.60 12.08
C TRP A 36 7.61 14.49 12.95
N ASN A 37 8.21 15.06 13.98
CA ASN A 37 7.51 16.00 14.85
C ASN A 37 7.42 17.41 14.22
N ILE A 38 6.75 18.33 14.93
CA ILE A 38 6.58 19.73 14.49
C ILE A 38 7.90 20.52 14.38
N ARG A 39 9.00 20.02 14.94
CA ARG A 39 10.35 20.59 14.85
C ARG A 39 11.20 19.96 13.74
N ASN A 40 10.59 19.13 12.88
CA ASN A 40 11.26 18.39 11.81
C ASN A 40 12.32 17.39 12.32
N GLU A 41 12.17 16.91 13.55
CA GLU A 41 13.01 15.86 14.11
C GLU A 41 12.32 14.50 13.92
N ILE A 42 13.10 13.45 13.63
CA ILE A 42 12.59 12.09 13.57
C ILE A 42 12.37 11.60 15.00
N ASP A 43 11.12 11.42 15.39
CA ASP A 43 10.72 10.87 16.70
C ASP A 43 10.01 9.51 16.58
N GLY A 44 9.85 8.99 15.36
CA GLY A 44 9.30 7.66 15.12
C GLY A 44 10.11 6.84 14.12
N TYR A 45 10.27 5.56 14.43
CA TYR A 45 10.92 4.57 13.57
C TYR A 45 10.09 3.29 13.47
N MET A 46 10.23 2.58 12.35
CA MET A 46 9.68 1.25 12.17
C MET A 46 10.70 0.27 11.57
N PRO A 47 10.53 -1.05 11.74
CA PRO A 47 11.32 -2.04 11.03
C PRO A 47 11.23 -1.87 9.51
N LYS A 48 12.31 -2.10 8.77
CA LYS A 48 12.35 -1.96 7.31
C LYS A 48 11.28 -2.74 6.56
N LEU A 49 10.84 -3.88 7.12
CA LEU A 49 9.71 -4.64 6.61
C LEU A 49 8.46 -3.78 6.51
N TRP A 50 8.10 -3.09 7.60
CA TRP A 50 6.94 -2.21 7.61
C TRP A 50 7.20 -0.94 6.80
N GLY A 51 8.43 -0.39 6.85
CA GLY A 51 8.79 0.79 6.08
C GLY A 51 8.64 0.63 4.56
N LEU A 52 8.89 -0.57 4.04
CA LEU A 52 8.80 -0.87 2.61
C LEU A 52 7.45 -1.45 2.19
N PHE A 53 6.79 -2.24 3.04
CA PHE A 53 5.62 -3.03 2.63
C PHE A 53 4.29 -2.61 3.24
N LEU A 54 4.25 -1.69 4.20
CA LEU A 54 2.99 -1.25 4.81
C LEU A 54 2.02 -0.69 3.76
N MET A 55 2.47 0.25 2.92
CA MET A 55 1.63 0.87 1.89
C MET A 55 1.25 -0.10 0.76
N PRO A 56 2.15 -0.94 0.21
CA PRO A 56 1.77 -1.99 -0.74
C PRO A 56 0.71 -2.96 -0.19
N VAL A 57 0.87 -3.43 1.06
CA VAL A 57 -0.08 -4.34 1.71
C VAL A 57 -1.42 -3.66 1.95
N LEU A 58 -1.42 -2.42 2.47
CA LEU A 58 -2.65 -1.65 2.65
C LEU A 58 -3.36 -1.44 1.32
N SER A 59 -2.62 -1.10 0.26
CA SER A 59 -3.17 -0.89 -1.08
C SER A 59 -3.80 -2.16 -1.64
N LEU A 60 -3.17 -3.32 -1.44
CA LEU A 60 -3.73 -4.62 -1.81
C LEU A 60 -5.02 -4.93 -1.03
N GLY A 61 -5.05 -4.66 0.27
CA GLY A 61 -6.24 -4.82 1.11
C GLY A 61 -7.38 -3.92 0.66
N MET A 62 -7.09 -2.63 0.43
CA MET A 62 -8.08 -1.65 -0.07
C MET A 62 -8.59 -2.02 -1.46
N TYR A 63 -7.72 -2.47 -2.36
CA TYR A 63 -8.12 -2.98 -3.67
C TYR A 63 -9.09 -4.16 -3.55
N GLY A 64 -8.77 -5.16 -2.70
CA GLY A 64 -9.65 -6.29 -2.41
C GLY A 64 -10.98 -5.86 -1.81
N LEU A 65 -10.96 -4.91 -0.86
CA LEU A 65 -12.15 -4.35 -0.23
C LEU A 65 -13.07 -3.70 -1.28
N PHE A 66 -12.53 -2.86 -2.16
CA PHE A 66 -13.31 -2.19 -3.20
C PHE A 66 -13.85 -3.14 -4.28
N LEU A 67 -13.18 -4.27 -4.53
CA LEU A 67 -13.74 -5.34 -5.35
C LEU A 67 -14.87 -6.11 -4.65
N PHE A 68 -14.86 -6.14 -3.32
CA PHE A 68 -15.82 -6.90 -2.52
C PHE A 68 -17.06 -6.09 -2.14
N ILE A 69 -16.92 -4.79 -1.85
CA ILE A 69 -18.02 -3.90 -1.44
C ILE A 69 -19.25 -4.02 -2.37
N PRO A 70 -19.14 -3.94 -3.71
CA PRO A 70 -20.31 -4.04 -4.59
C PRO A 70 -21.04 -5.39 -4.54
N LYS A 71 -20.37 -6.45 -4.06
CA LYS A 71 -20.97 -7.79 -3.93
C LYS A 71 -21.82 -7.93 -2.68
N ILE A 72 -21.51 -7.15 -1.64
CA ILE A 72 -22.22 -7.16 -0.36
C ILE A 72 -23.15 -5.96 -0.20
N ASP A 73 -23.06 -4.95 -1.06
CA ASP A 73 -23.95 -3.80 -1.08
C ASP A 73 -25.40 -4.25 -1.37
N PRO A 74 -26.32 -4.14 -0.39
CA PRO A 74 -27.71 -4.56 -0.57
C PRO A 74 -28.50 -3.61 -1.47
N LEU A 75 -28.10 -2.34 -1.58
CA LEU A 75 -28.80 -1.33 -2.36
C LEU A 75 -28.41 -1.39 -3.84
N LYS A 76 -27.19 -1.86 -4.15
CA LYS A 76 -26.66 -2.02 -5.53
C LYS A 76 -26.87 -0.79 -6.42
N GLU A 77 -26.88 0.42 -5.85
CA GLU A 77 -27.17 1.63 -6.61
C GLU A 77 -25.98 2.11 -7.48
N ASN A 78 -24.88 1.32 -7.60
CA ASN A 78 -23.65 1.68 -8.34
C ASN A 78 -22.97 0.52 -9.11
#